data_AF-A0A132A9R6-F1
#
_entry.id   AF-A0A132A9R6-F1
#
_cell.length_a   1.000
_cell.length_b   1.000
_cell.length_c   1.000
_cell.angle_alpha   90.00
_cell.angle_beta   90.00
_cell.angle_gamma   90.00
#
_symmetry.space_group_name_H-M   'P 1'
#
loop_
_entity.id
_entity.type
_entity.pdbx_description
1 polymer ?
#
loop_
_entity_poly.entity_id
_entity_poly.type
_entity_poly.pdbx_seq_one_letter_code
_entity_poly.pdbx_strand_id
1 'polypeptide(L)' 'MLITVVVLFALCWSPLHLFQLIVWFYPTIQNQKTKFSYYLYVGSYFLCHWLAMAHSLINPFVYCFMSNNFRYF' A
#
# COMPACT_ATOMS: atom_id res chain seq x y z
N MET A 1 -15.09 13.51 2.27
CA MET A 1 -15.28 12.18 1.64
C MET A 1 -14.28 11.95 0.52
N LEU A 2 -14.33 12.74 -0.56
CA LEU A 2 -13.42 12.60 -1.70
C LEU A 2 -11.94 12.73 -1.35
N ILE A 3 -11.55 13.77 -0.59
CA ILE A 3 -10.15 13.98 -0.18
C ILE A 3 -9.63 12.81 0.66
N THR A 4 -10.43 12.31 1.61
CA THR A 4 -10.06 11.17 2.46
C THR A 4 -9.79 9.91 1.64
N VAL A 5 -10.64 9.62 0.66
CA VAL A 5 -10.47 8.47 -0.26
C VAL A 5 -9.19 8.65 -1.09
N VAL A 6 -8.95 9.84 -1.64
CA VAL A 6 -7.76 10.13 -2.46
C VAL A 6 -6.47 9.98 -1.65
N VAL A 7 -6.44 10.49 -0.42
CA VAL A 7 -5.27 10.36 0.47
C VAL A 7 -5.02 8.90 0.83
N LEU A 8 -6.06 8.11 1.13
CA LEU A 8 -5.93 6.69 1.47
C LEU A 8 -5.50 5.85 0.27
N PHE A 9 -6.04 6.13 -0.92
CA PHE A 9 -5.59 5.52 -2.16
C PHE A 9 -4.10 5.78 -2.38
N ALA A 10 -3.66 7.04 -2.26
CA ALA A 10 -2.26 7.41 -2.43
C ALA A 10 -1.36 6.72 -1.38
N LEU A 11 -1.77 6.68 -0.10
CA LEU A 11 -1.00 6.04 0.97
C LEU A 11 -0.88 4.52 0.80
N CYS A 12 -1.94 3.84 0.35
CA CYS A 12 -1.92 2.39 0.15
C CYS A 12 -1.15 1.98 -1.12
N TRP A 13 -1.17 2.81 -2.17
CA TRP A 13 -0.52 2.50 -3.44
C TRP A 13 0.93 3.01 -3.53
N SER A 14 1.27 4.08 -2.81
CA SER A 14 2.62 4.64 -2.77
C SER A 14 3.72 3.63 -2.44
N PRO A 15 3.57 2.72 -1.46
CA PRO A 15 4.60 1.72 -1.11
C PRO A 15 4.93 0.79 -2.28
N LEU A 16 3.91 0.34 -3.02
CA LEU A 16 4.09 -0.52 -4.18
C LEU A 16 4.79 0.22 -5.31
N HIS A 17 4.39 1.46 -5.59
CA HIS A 17 5.03 2.28 -6.62
C HIS A 17 6.49 2.62 -6.26
N LEU A 18 6.79 2.94 -5.00
CA LEU A 18 8.16 3.14 -4.53
C LEU A 18 8.98 1.86 -4.68
N PHE A 19 8.43 0.70 -4.32
CA PHE A 19 9.11 -0.58 -4.50
C PHE A 19 9.44 -0.86 -5.96
N GLN A 20 8.47 -0.67 -6.87
CA GLN A 20 8.69 -0.83 -8.31
C GLN A 20 9.75 0.14 -8.85
N LEU A 21 9.75 1.39 -8.37
CA LEU A 21 10.72 2.40 -8.76
C LEU A 21 12.14 2.02 -8.30
N ILE A 22 12.28 1.54 -7.06
CA ILE A 22 13.56 1.03 -6.53
C ILE A 22 14.08 -0.14 -7.38
N VAL A 23 13.21 -1.12 -7.71
CA VAL A 23 13.58 -2.26 -8.55
C VAL A 23 13.99 -1.82 -9.96
N TRP A 24 13.34 -0.80 -10.50
CA TRP A 24 13.65 -0.25 -11.82
C TRP A 24 15.01 0.44 -11.86
N PHE A 25 15.34 1.26 -10.86
CA PHE A 25 16.65 1.92 -10.76
C PHE A 25 17.78 0.97 -10.34
N TYR A 26 17.47 -0.08 -9.58
CA TYR A 26 18.45 -1.03 -9.05
C TYR A 26 18.06 -2.48 -9.38
N PRO A 27 18.15 -2.90 -10.67
CA PRO A 27 17.77 -4.26 -11.09
C PRO A 27 18.63 -5.35 -10.42
N THR A 28 19.81 -4.99 -9.89
CA THR A 28 20.69 -5.87 -9.10
C THR A 28 20.00 -6.45 -7.87
N ILE A 29 18.96 -5.79 -7.35
CA ILE A 29 18.14 -6.27 -6.22
C ILE A 29 17.32 -7.52 -6.61
N GLN A 30 17.11 -7.79 -7.89
CA GLN A 30 16.47 -9.05 -8.31
C GLN A 30 17.44 -10.23 -8.28
N ASN A 31 18.75 -9.97 -8.43
CA ASN A 31 19.81 -10.98 -8.42
C ASN A 31 20.32 -11.26 -7.00
N GLN A 32 19.42 -11.74 -6.14
CA GLN A 32 19.75 -12.07 -4.76
C GLN A 32 20.58 -13.35 -4.68
N LYS A 33 21.83 -13.22 -4.25
CA LYS A 33 22.77 -14.36 -4.09
C LYS A 33 22.54 -15.18 -2.82
N THR A 34 21.90 -14.58 -1.82
CA THR A 34 21.69 -15.17 -0.50
C THR A 34 20.20 -15.44 -0.27
N LYS A 35 19.86 -16.62 0.28
CA LYS A 35 18.46 -16.99 0.60
C LYS A 35 17.76 -15.94 1.46
N PHE A 36 18.46 -15.40 2.47
CA PHE A 36 17.91 -14.37 3.35
C PHE A 36 17.45 -13.11 2.58
N SER A 37 18.30 -12.59 1.68
CA SER A 37 17.97 -11.42 0.89
C SER A 37 16.85 -11.68 -0.13
N TYR A 38 16.76 -12.91 -0.66
CA TYR A 38 15.64 -13.34 -1.49
C TYR A 38 14.30 -13.32 -0.70
N TYR A 39 14.28 -13.87 0.51
CA TYR A 39 13.08 -13.84 1.35
C TYR A 39 12.68 -12.41 1.75
N LEU A 40 13.64 -11.53 2.02
CA LEU A 40 13.34 -10.12 2.28
C LEU A 40 12.75 -9.42 1.05
N TYR A 41 13.28 -9.69 -0.14
CA TYR A 41 12.75 -9.15 -1.39
C TYR A 41 11.32 -9.63 -1.65
N VAL A 42 11.08 -10.94 -1.59
CA VAL A 42 9.75 -11.52 -1.81
C VAL A 42 8.77 -11.06 -0.73
N GLY A 43 9.19 -11.04 0.54
CA GLY A 43 8.36 -10.62 1.66
C GLY A 43 7.98 -9.14 1.57
N SER A 44 8.92 -8.25 1.25
CA SER A 44 8.62 -6.83 1.07
C SER A 44 7.70 -6.58 -0.12
N TYR A 45 7.90 -7.27 -1.26
CA TYR A 45 6.98 -7.22 -2.39
C TYR A 45 5.57 -7.67 -2.00
N PHE A 46 5.44 -8.82 -1.31
CA PHE A 46 4.16 -9.33 -0.83
C PHE A 46 3.46 -8.36 0.12
N LEU A 47 4.19 -7.77 1.06
CA LEU A 47 3.65 -6.79 2.00
C LEU A 47 3.15 -5.53 1.28
N CYS A 48 3.94 -5.00 0.33
CA CYS A 48 3.53 -3.83 -0.45
C CYS A 48 2.29 -4.12 -1.30
N HIS A 49 2.26 -5.29 -1.95
CA HIS A 49 1.13 -5.71 -2.76
C HIS A 49 -0.13 -5.97 -1.91
N TRP A 50 0.04 -6.58 -0.73
CA TRP A 50 -1.06 -6.78 0.21
C TRP A 50 -1.63 -5.46 0.71
N LEU A 51 -0.76 -4.49 1.04
CA LEU A 51 -1.18 -3.16 1.48
C LEU A 51 -1.95 -2.39 0.38
N ALA A 52 -1.52 -2.51 -0.88
CA ALA A 52 -2.24 -1.94 -2.02
C ALA A 52 -3.64 -2.56 -2.18
N MET A 53 -3.78 -3.88 -1.98
CA MET A 53 -5.08 -4.57 -2.02
C MET A 53 -5.96 -4.25 -0.81
N ALA A 54 -5.37 -3.99 0.36
CA ALA A 54 -6.08 -3.59 1.57
C ALA A 54 -6.84 -2.26 1.41
N HIS A 55 -6.48 -1.43 0.42
CA HIS A 55 -7.23 -0.23 0.05
C HIS A 55 -8.74 -0.52 -0.18
N SER A 56 -9.09 -1.69 -0.70
CA SER A 56 -10.49 -2.08 -0.92
C SER A 56 -11.30 -2.21 0.37
N LEU A 57 -10.65 -2.58 1.48
CA LEU A 57 -11.27 -2.68 2.82
C LEU A 57 -11.46 -1.32 3.47
N ILE A 58 -10.72 -0.30 3.02
CA ILE A 58 -10.76 1.05 3.58
C ILE A 58 -12.02 1.79 3.14
N ASN A 59 -12.59 1.45 1.98
CA ASN A 59 -13.83 2.05 1.48
C ASN A 59 -14.97 2.04 2.53
N PRO A 60 -15.43 0.89 3.04
CA PRO A 60 -16.47 0.85 4.10
C PRO A 60 -16.06 1.56 5.39
N PHE A 61 -14.78 1.55 5.77
CA PHE A 61 -14.27 2.32 6.92
C PHE A 61 -14.40 3.83 6.71
N VAL A 62 -14.09 4.33 5.52
CA VAL A 62 -14.24 5.75 5.17
C VAL A 62 -15.70 6.17 5.21
N TYR A 63 -16.61 5.35 4.70
CA TYR A 63 -18.05 5.61 4.80
C TYR A 63 -18.53 5.60 6.27
N CYS A 64 -18.05 4.65 7.07
CA CYS A 64 -18.41 4.54 8.49
C CYS A 64 -17.89 5.74 9.32
N PHE A 65 -16.69 6.25 9.03
CA PHE A 65 -16.13 7.43 9.70
C PHE A 65 -16.76 8.75 9.23
N MET A 66 -17.13 8.86 7.94
CA MET A 66 -17.84 10.04 7.40
C MET A 66 -19.29 10.12 7.92
N SER A 67 -19.89 8.97 8.23
CA SER A 67 -21.24 8.85 8.80
C SER A 67 -21.35 9.50 10.19
N ASN A 68 -20.24 9.73 10.90
CA ASN A 68 -20.27 10.46 12.17
C ASN A 68 -20.59 11.97 12.06
N ASN A 69 -20.84 12.50 10.85
CA ASN A 69 -21.56 13.76 10.70
C ASN A 69 -23.08 13.64 10.91
N PHE A 70 -23.63 12.45 11.17
CA PHE A 70 -24.98 12.29 11.76
C PHE A 70 -24.91 12.32 13.29
N ARG A 71 -24.24 13.32 13.85
CA ARG A 71 -24.30 13.58 15.29
C ARG A 71 -24.21 15.06 15.63
N TYR A 72 -25.01 15.87 14.94
CA TYR A 72 -25.50 17.12 15.50
C TYR A 72 -26.99 17.29 15.15
N PHE A 73 -27.80 17.15 16.21
CA PHE A 73 -29.26 17.32 16.36
C PHE A 73 -30.18 16.27 15.75
#